data_AF-A0A5B7IXM6-F1
#
_entry.id   AF-A0A5B7IXM6-F1
#
_cell.length_a   1.000
_cell.length_b   1.000
_cell.length_c   1.000
_cell.angle_alpha   90.00
_cell.angle_beta   90.00
_cell.angle_gamma   90.00
#
_symmetry.space_group_name_H-M   'P 1'
#
loop_
_entity.id
_entity.type
_entity.pdbx_description
1 polymer ?
#
loop_
_entity_poly.entity_id
_entity_poly.type
_entity_poly.pdbx_seq_one_letter_code
_entity_poly.pdbx_strand_id
1 'polypeptide(L)'
;MNNQSILITTHCLFPQGEVVNDLGHSSDPWLVTAQLCGGPEGAELKGTLSVPYVDGAATFTNLLVTEPGDGYSLSFTITHPADAPDLSVAMEDTFSVEAMIPAITVLHPEYLIQGQSIASSVQFVDLDTQQLLDPDLFASQTIVGEVLARTLGGEYQLIKR
;
A
#
# COMPACT_ATOMS: atom_id res chain seq x y z
N MET A 1 5.73 3.21 0.92
CA MET A 1 5.00 1.98 0.60
C MET A 1 3.89 2.40 -0.35
N ASN A 2 3.90 1.93 -1.59
CA ASN A 2 2.76 2.14 -2.48
C ASN A 2 1.59 1.40 -1.87
N ASN A 3 0.72 2.14 -1.17
CA ASN A 3 -0.49 1.62 -0.56
C ASN A 3 -1.50 1.32 -1.67
N GLN A 4 -1.34 0.17 -2.31
CA GLN A 4 -2.43 -0.41 -3.08
C GLN A 4 -3.43 -0.98 -2.08
N SER A 5 -4.41 -0.15 -1.70
CA SER A 5 -5.58 -0.62 -0.95
C SER A 5 -6.35 -1.59 -1.84
N ILE A 6 -6.18 -2.89 -1.59
CA ILE A 6 -6.93 -3.93 -2.28
C ILE A 6 -8.31 -4.01 -1.63
N LEU A 7 -9.34 -3.53 -2.33
CA LEU A 7 -10.73 -3.73 -1.92
C LEU A 7 -11.20 -5.09 -2.46
N ILE A 8 -11.56 -5.99 -1.55
CA ILE A 8 -12.10 -7.30 -1.91
C ILE A 8 -13.41 -7.51 -1.18
N THR A 9 -14.40 -8.00 -1.92
CA THR A 9 -15.71 -8.44 -1.45
C THR A 9 -15.83 -9.92 -1.77
N THR A 10 -15.95 -10.77 -0.74
CA THR A 10 -16.20 -12.19 -0.91
C THR A 10 -17.65 -12.52 -0.54
N HIS A 11 -18.34 -13.30 -1.37
CA HIS A 11 -19.72 -13.74 -1.11
C HIS A 11 -19.75 -15.21 -0.70
N CYS A 12 -20.47 -15.53 0.37
CA CYS A 12 -20.83 -16.92 0.68
C CYS A 12 -22.15 -17.25 -0.03
N LEU A 13 -22.18 -18.34 -0.80
CA LEU A 13 -23.35 -18.77 -1.55
C LEU A 13 -23.91 -20.09 -0.98
N PHE A 14 -25.23 -20.23 -0.94
CA PHE A 14 -25.87 -21.53 -0.76
C PHE A 14 -25.60 -22.44 -1.97
N PRO A 15 -25.77 -23.77 -1.87
CA PRO A 15 -25.58 -24.70 -3.00
C PRO A 15 -26.42 -24.35 -4.25
N GLN A 16 -27.49 -23.58 -4.08
CA GLN A 16 -28.35 -23.10 -5.17
C GLN A 16 -27.90 -21.75 -5.77
N GLY A 17 -26.82 -21.14 -5.27
CA GLY A 17 -26.26 -19.87 -5.75
C GLY A 17 -26.83 -18.61 -5.08
N GLU A 18 -27.69 -18.75 -4.08
CA GLU A 18 -28.22 -17.61 -3.31
C GLU A 18 -27.17 -17.07 -2.32
N VAL A 19 -27.03 -15.75 -2.23
CA VAL A 19 -26.12 -15.12 -1.25
C VAL A 19 -26.63 -15.35 0.16
N VAL A 20 -25.76 -15.88 1.02
CA VAL A 20 -26.01 -15.99 2.45
C VAL A 20 -25.81 -14.60 3.04
N ASN A 21 -26.88 -13.88 3.38
CA ASN A 21 -26.79 -12.48 3.82
C ASN A 21 -26.23 -12.31 5.23
N ASP A 22 -26.40 -13.31 6.11
CA ASP A 22 -25.88 -13.27 7.47
C ASP A 22 -25.35 -14.64 7.87
N LEU A 23 -24.17 -14.64 8.49
CA LEU A 23 -23.57 -15.80 9.16
C LEU A 23 -23.31 -15.44 10.62
N GLY A 24 -23.99 -16.15 11.54
CA GLY A 24 -23.93 -15.89 12.98
C GLY A 24 -25.05 -15.01 13.52
N HIS A 25 -24.85 -14.49 14.73
CA HIS A 25 -25.76 -13.52 15.36
C HIS A 25 -25.17 -12.12 15.27
N SER A 26 -26.00 -11.07 15.21
CA SER A 26 -25.51 -9.68 15.13
C SER A 26 -24.62 -9.25 16.30
N SER A 27 -24.72 -9.92 17.46
CA SER A 27 -23.86 -9.71 18.63
C SER A 27 -22.57 -10.53 18.62
N ASP A 28 -22.46 -11.51 17.71
CA ASP A 28 -21.32 -12.40 17.54
C ASP A 28 -21.25 -12.86 16.06
N PRO A 29 -20.81 -11.96 15.15
CA PRO A 29 -20.80 -12.23 13.73
C PRO A 29 -19.66 -13.19 13.40
N TRP A 30 -19.83 -14.00 12.36
CA TRP A 30 -18.74 -14.84 11.87
C TRP A 30 -17.60 -13.97 11.34
N LEU A 31 -16.36 -14.39 11.58
CA LEU A 31 -15.17 -13.67 11.10
C LEU A 31 -14.53 -14.41 9.94
N VAL A 32 -14.20 -13.64 8.91
CA VAL A 32 -13.42 -14.10 7.76
C VAL A 32 -12.02 -13.54 7.88
N THR A 33 -11.02 -14.41 7.75
CA THR A 33 -9.62 -14.05 7.80
C THR A 33 -8.96 -14.20 6.42
N ALA A 34 -8.30 -13.14 5.99
CA ALA A 34 -7.50 -13.09 4.77
C ALA A 34 -6.06 -13.58 5.03
N GLN A 35 -5.53 -14.37 4.10
CA GLN A 35 -4.16 -14.89 4.13
C GLN A 35 -3.51 -14.66 2.77
N LEU A 36 -2.21 -14.36 2.80
CA LEU A 36 -1.40 -14.28 1.59
C LEU A 36 -0.86 -15.66 1.22
N CYS A 37 -0.92 -15.97 -0.07
CA CYS A 37 -0.41 -17.20 -0.65
C CYS A 37 0.55 -16.85 -1.80
N GLY A 38 1.58 -17.67 -1.98
CA GLY A 38 2.58 -17.47 -3.04
C GLY A 38 3.52 -16.29 -2.79
N GLY A 39 4.19 -15.84 -3.86
CA GLY A 39 5.16 -14.75 -3.82
C GLY A 39 6.57 -15.14 -3.33
N PRO A 40 7.49 -14.16 -3.26
CA PRO A 40 8.83 -14.33 -2.72
C PRO A 40 8.83 -14.71 -1.23
N GLU A 41 9.88 -15.42 -0.83
CA GLU A 41 10.08 -15.82 0.57
C GLU A 41 10.23 -14.58 1.47
N GLY A 42 9.53 -14.58 2.60
CA GLY A 42 9.52 -13.47 3.56
C GLY A 42 8.41 -12.43 3.33
N ALA A 43 7.58 -12.57 2.28
CA ALA A 43 6.40 -11.73 2.09
C ALA A 43 5.32 -12.02 3.14
N GLU A 44 4.76 -10.97 3.74
CA GLU A 44 3.69 -11.03 4.74
C GLU A 44 2.49 -10.18 4.32
N LEU A 45 1.29 -10.62 4.69
CA LEU A 45 0.09 -9.76 4.68
C LEU A 45 -0.01 -9.00 5.99
N LYS A 46 -0.23 -7.69 5.91
CA LYS A 46 -0.40 -6.79 7.06
C LYS A 46 -1.71 -6.02 6.97
N GLY A 47 -2.05 -5.40 8.09
CA GLY A 47 -3.24 -4.59 8.26
C GLY A 47 -4.37 -5.34 8.95
N THR A 48 -5.62 -5.09 8.54
CA THR A 48 -6.78 -5.74 9.16
C THR A 48 -7.08 -7.05 8.45
N LEU A 49 -6.54 -8.15 8.98
CA LEU A 49 -6.62 -9.46 8.36
C LEU A 49 -7.90 -10.23 8.69
N SER A 50 -8.69 -9.79 9.67
CA SER A 50 -9.94 -10.44 10.06
C SER A 50 -11.05 -9.42 10.17
N VAL A 51 -12.17 -9.68 9.48
CA VAL A 51 -13.34 -8.78 9.41
C VAL A 51 -14.63 -9.57 9.57
N PRO A 52 -15.71 -8.94 10.07
CA PRO A 52 -16.99 -9.60 10.17
C PRO A 52 -17.59 -9.84 8.78
N TYR A 53 -18.30 -10.95 8.64
CA TYR A 53 -19.18 -11.22 7.50
C TYR A 53 -20.53 -10.54 7.76
N VAL A 54 -20.89 -9.54 6.95
CA VAL A 54 -22.09 -8.73 7.13
C VAL A 54 -22.73 -8.47 5.78
N ASP A 55 -24.06 -8.54 5.70
CA ASP A 55 -24.83 -8.27 4.48
C ASP A 55 -24.33 -9.06 3.25
N GLY A 56 -23.93 -10.30 3.48
CA GLY A 56 -23.48 -11.20 2.43
C GLY A 56 -22.04 -10.99 1.97
N ALA A 57 -21.24 -10.22 2.70
CA ALA A 57 -19.84 -10.00 2.36
C ALA A 57 -18.90 -9.80 3.55
N ALA A 58 -17.65 -10.22 3.38
CA ALA A 58 -16.52 -9.74 4.17
C ALA A 58 -15.73 -8.72 3.34
N THR A 59 -15.58 -7.50 3.85
CA THR A 59 -14.89 -6.41 3.14
C THR A 59 -13.60 -6.02 3.85
N PHE A 60 -12.49 -6.11 3.12
CA PHE A 60 -11.17 -5.70 3.59
C PHE A 60 -10.77 -4.41 2.90
N THR A 61 -10.36 -3.39 3.66
CA THR A 61 -10.00 -2.06 3.12
C THR A 61 -8.56 -1.66 3.39
N ASN A 62 -7.84 -2.44 4.20
CA ASN A 62 -6.50 -2.12 4.67
C ASN A 62 -5.63 -3.37 4.68
N LEU A 63 -5.48 -4.02 3.53
CA LEU A 63 -4.51 -5.10 3.32
C LEU A 63 -3.26 -4.54 2.66
N LEU A 64 -2.10 -4.98 3.13
CA LEU A 64 -0.79 -4.58 2.62
C LEU A 64 0.12 -5.81 2.50
N VAL A 65 0.82 -5.95 1.38
CA VAL A 65 1.89 -6.95 1.22
C VAL A 65 3.24 -6.28 1.51
N THR A 66 4.09 -6.91 2.31
CA THR A 66 5.36 -6.30 2.75
C THR A 66 6.41 -6.21 1.65
N GLU A 67 6.44 -7.20 0.76
CA GLU A 67 7.49 -7.34 -0.23
C GLU A 67 6.96 -7.16 -1.65
N PRO A 68 7.69 -6.45 -2.52
CA PRO A 68 7.37 -6.47 -3.93
C PRO A 68 7.65 -7.84 -4.53
N GLY A 69 6.86 -8.23 -5.53
CA GLY A 69 6.99 -9.53 -6.18
C GLY A 69 5.75 -9.91 -7.00
N ASP A 70 5.87 -11.02 -7.71
CA ASP A 70 4.81 -11.57 -8.55
C ASP A 70 4.27 -12.88 -7.97
N GLY A 71 3.10 -13.31 -8.45
CA GLY A 71 2.55 -14.62 -8.11
C GLY A 71 1.87 -14.67 -6.75
N TYR A 72 1.45 -13.52 -6.22
CA TYR A 72 0.64 -13.45 -5.01
C TYR A 72 -0.80 -13.85 -5.29
N SER A 73 -1.45 -14.50 -4.34
CA SER A 73 -2.90 -14.72 -4.30
C SER A 73 -3.38 -14.55 -2.86
N LEU A 74 -4.68 -14.27 -2.67
CA LEU A 74 -5.29 -14.23 -1.34
C LEU A 74 -6.26 -15.39 -1.16
N SER A 75 -6.23 -15.97 0.04
CA SER A 75 -7.27 -16.89 0.51
C SER A 75 -8.04 -16.30 1.68
N PHE A 76 -9.32 -16.64 1.75
CA PHE A 76 -10.26 -16.13 2.73
C PHE A 76 -10.93 -17.31 3.40
N THR A 77 -10.76 -17.41 4.72
CA THR A 77 -11.24 -18.56 5.49
C THR A 77 -12.10 -18.08 6.65
N ILE A 78 -13.20 -18.77 6.91
CA ILE A 78 -14.01 -18.53 8.11
C ILE A 78 -13.24 -19.06 9.31
N THR A 79 -12.92 -18.19 10.26
CA THR A 79 -12.12 -18.52 11.45
C THR A 79 -12.89 -18.37 12.75
N HIS A 80 -14.09 -17.82 12.71
CA HIS A 80 -14.98 -17.70 13.86
C HIS A 80 -16.43 -17.92 13.43
N PRO A 81 -17.23 -18.70 14.19
CA PRO A 81 -16.86 -19.39 15.44
C PRO A 81 -15.89 -20.55 15.19
N ALA A 82 -15.20 -21.01 16.24
CA ALA A 82 -14.12 -22.01 16.12
C ALA A 82 -14.62 -23.38 15.62
N ASP A 83 -15.92 -23.64 15.70
CA ASP A 83 -16.62 -24.82 15.20
C ASP A 83 -17.32 -24.59 13.85
N ALA A 84 -17.05 -23.46 13.19
CA ALA A 84 -17.55 -23.19 11.86
C ALA A 84 -17.08 -24.28 10.88
N PRO A 85 -17.88 -24.61 9.86
CA PRO A 85 -17.44 -25.49 8.78
C PRO A 85 -16.23 -24.89 8.07
N ASP A 86 -15.29 -25.73 7.67
CA ASP A 86 -14.12 -25.34 6.88
C ASP A 86 -14.58 -24.79 5.52
N LEU A 87 -14.74 -23.47 5.46
CA LEU A 87 -15.00 -22.75 4.23
C LEU A 87 -13.80 -21.85 3.94
N SER A 88 -13.13 -22.15 2.83
CA SER A 88 -12.04 -21.33 2.30
C SER A 88 -12.28 -21.04 0.84
N VAL A 89 -12.06 -19.79 0.46
CA VAL A 89 -12.13 -19.30 -0.93
C VAL A 89 -10.78 -18.69 -1.25
N ALA A 90 -10.11 -19.18 -2.29
CA ALA A 90 -8.89 -18.60 -2.81
C ALA A 90 -9.17 -17.83 -4.10
N MET A 91 -8.42 -16.76 -4.33
CA MET A 91 -8.41 -16.12 -5.65
C MET A 91 -7.83 -17.09 -6.67
N GLU A 92 -8.51 -17.24 -7.81
CA GLU A 92 -8.06 -18.10 -8.90
C GLU A 92 -6.86 -17.50 -9.65
N ASP A 93 -6.85 -16.18 -9.79
CA ASP A 93 -5.77 -15.44 -10.43
C ASP A 93 -4.76 -14.91 -9.42
N THR A 94 -3.50 -14.81 -9.86
CA THR A 94 -2.44 -14.16 -9.11
C THR A 94 -2.29 -12.69 -9.48
N PHE A 95 -1.79 -11.89 -8.54
CA PHE A 95 -1.43 -10.49 -8.75
C PHE A 95 0.05 -10.25 -8.43
N SER A 96 0.50 -9.04 -8.81
CA SER A 96 1.86 -8.55 -8.58
C SER A 96 1.83 -7.31 -7.71
N VAL A 97 2.86 -7.16 -6.89
CA VAL A 97 3.12 -5.96 -6.07
C VAL A 97 4.41 -5.35 -6.60
N GLU A 98 4.31 -4.16 -7.16
CA GLU A 98 5.47 -3.47 -7.73
C GLU A 98 6.37 -2.90 -6.64
N ALA A 99 7.68 -2.94 -6.89
CA ALA A 99 8.65 -2.29 -6.04
C ALA A 99 8.46 -0.77 -6.12
N MET A 100 8.36 -0.12 -4.95
CA MET A 100 8.40 1.34 -4.88
C MET A 100 9.82 1.81 -5.22
N ILE A 101 9.97 2.66 -6.23
CA ILE A 101 11.25 3.28 -6.58
C ILE A 101 11.27 4.73 -6.08
N PRO A 102 11.77 5.01 -4.87
CA PRO A 102 11.77 6.36 -4.35
C PRO A 102 12.80 7.25 -5.05
N ALA A 103 12.38 8.43 -5.46
CA ALA A 103 13.23 9.52 -5.92
C ALA A 103 13.02 10.77 -5.09
N ILE A 104 14.05 11.61 -5.07
CA ILE A 104 14.07 12.88 -4.39
C ILE A 104 14.05 13.98 -5.44
N THR A 105 13.04 14.84 -5.38
CA THR A 105 12.94 16.04 -6.21
C THR A 105 13.13 17.27 -5.35
N VAL A 106 14.17 18.04 -5.65
CA VAL A 106 14.32 19.40 -5.10
C VAL A 106 13.60 20.38 -6.02
N LEU A 107 12.66 21.11 -5.43
CA LEU A 107 11.97 22.24 -6.04
C LEU A 107 12.72 23.51 -5.68
N HIS A 108 13.23 24.20 -6.70
CA HIS A 108 13.93 25.46 -6.56
C HIS A 108 13.01 26.61 -7.01
N PRO A 109 13.13 27.81 -6.41
CA PRO A 109 12.42 28.97 -6.91
C PRO A 109 12.90 29.34 -8.33
N GLU A 110 11.98 29.77 -9.19
CA GLU A 110 12.26 30.15 -10.59
C GLU A 110 13.21 31.36 -10.69
N TYR A 111 13.24 32.20 -9.66
CA TYR A 111 14.05 33.42 -9.62
C TYR A 111 14.81 33.51 -8.30
N LEU A 112 16.05 33.98 -8.38
CA LEU A 112 16.93 34.21 -7.25
C LEU A 112 17.21 35.71 -7.13
N ILE A 113 16.95 36.28 -5.95
CA ILE A 113 17.26 37.67 -5.66
C ILE A 113 18.56 37.73 -4.86
N GLN A 114 19.51 38.55 -5.31
CA GLN A 114 20.81 38.69 -4.66
C GLN A 114 20.66 39.08 -3.18
N GLY A 115 21.36 38.35 -2.31
CA GLY A 115 21.37 38.60 -0.85
C GLY A 115 20.16 38.08 -0.08
N GLN A 116 19.20 37.40 -0.74
CA GLN A 116 18.07 36.76 -0.06
C GLN A 116 18.32 35.26 0.20
N SER A 117 17.80 34.78 1.32
CA SER A 117 17.77 33.34 1.63
C SER A 117 16.85 32.61 0.65
N ILE A 118 17.31 31.45 0.18
CA ILE A 118 16.55 30.58 -0.71
C ILE A 118 15.74 29.61 0.14
N ALA A 119 14.44 29.51 -0.14
CA ALA A 119 13.61 28.41 0.34
C ALA A 119 13.41 27.41 -0.80
N SER A 120 14.01 26.23 -0.67
CA SER A 120 13.73 25.07 -1.53
C SER A 120 12.93 24.05 -0.73
N SER A 121 12.00 23.36 -1.39
CA SER A 121 11.32 22.21 -0.80
C SER A 121 11.82 20.92 -1.43
N VAL A 122 11.92 19.88 -0.63
CA VAL A 122 12.23 18.53 -1.08
C VAL A 122 10.95 17.72 -1.10
N GLN A 123 10.71 17.00 -2.18
CA GLN A 123 9.60 16.05 -2.33
C GLN A 123 10.15 14.65 -2.58
N PHE A 124 9.57 13.66 -1.92
CA PHE A 124 9.80 12.26 -2.23
C PHE A 124 8.70 11.82 -3.19
N VAL A 125 9.09 11.14 -4.26
CA VAL A 125 8.18 10.71 -5.33
C VAL A 125 8.50 9.28 -5.68
N ASP A 126 7.48 8.46 -5.91
CA ASP A 126 7.65 7.16 -6.54
C ASP A 126 7.86 7.35 -8.05
N LEU A 127 8.97 6.84 -8.62
CA LEU A 127 9.30 7.09 -10.02
C LEU A 127 8.35 6.42 -11.02
N ASP A 128 7.71 5.32 -10.64
CA ASP A 128 6.85 4.57 -11.53
C ASP A 128 5.47 5.24 -11.62
N THR A 129 4.89 5.60 -10.48
CA THR A 129 3.56 6.19 -10.37
C THR A 129 3.54 7.72 -10.38
N GLN A 130 4.70 8.35 -10.17
CA GLN A 130 4.85 9.81 -9.97
C GLN A 130 4.07 10.35 -8.76
N GLN A 131 3.64 9.49 -7.83
CA GLN A 131 2.93 9.90 -6.61
C GLN A 131 3.90 10.39 -5.53
N LEU A 132 3.44 11.36 -4.73
CA LEU A 132 4.18 11.81 -3.54
C LEU A 132 4.25 10.68 -2.51
N LEU A 133 5.44 10.47 -1.99
CA LEU A 133 5.70 9.52 -0.92
C LEU A 133 5.68 10.22 0.44
N ASP A 134 5.21 9.49 1.45
CA ASP A 134 5.26 9.94 2.84
C ASP A 134 6.73 10.13 3.29
N PRO A 135 7.13 11.32 3.76
CA PRO A 135 8.48 11.57 4.26
C PRO A 135 8.90 10.63 5.40
N ASP A 136 7.96 10.12 6.18
CA ASP A 136 8.26 9.24 7.32
C ASP A 136 8.86 7.89 6.88
N LEU A 137 8.68 7.50 5.61
CA LEU A 137 9.37 6.36 5.00
C LEU A 137 10.90 6.50 5.06
N PHE A 138 11.40 7.72 5.22
CA PHE A 138 12.82 8.05 5.26
C PHE A 138 13.25 8.62 6.62
N ALA A 139 12.40 8.56 7.65
CA ALA A 139 12.63 9.22 8.95
C ALA A 139 13.92 8.77 9.68
N SER A 140 14.52 7.65 9.28
CA SER A 140 15.79 7.13 9.82
C SER A 140 16.97 7.20 8.85
N GLN A 141 16.79 7.83 7.68
CA GLN A 141 17.80 7.90 6.64
C GLN A 141 18.40 9.31 6.56
N THR A 142 19.73 9.38 6.51
CA THR A 142 20.44 10.63 6.23
C THR A 142 20.56 10.80 4.73
N ILE A 143 19.91 11.84 4.20
CA ILE A 143 20.05 12.21 2.78
C ILE A 143 21.21 13.18 2.66
N VAL A 144 22.26 12.75 1.95
CA VAL A 144 23.41 13.59 1.63
C VAL A 144 23.29 14.01 0.17
N GLY A 145 23.27 15.31 -0.09
CA GLY A 145 23.27 15.88 -1.44
C GLY A 145 24.30 16.99 -1.56
N GLU A 146 24.95 17.10 -2.72
CA GLU A 146 25.83 18.21 -3.05
C GLU A 146 25.04 19.29 -3.80
N VAL A 147 25.07 20.52 -3.28
CA VAL A 147 24.50 21.68 -3.98
C VAL A 147 25.64 22.48 -4.59
N LEU A 148 25.75 22.44 -5.92
CA LEU A 148 26.69 23.28 -6.66
C LEU A 148 26.03 24.61 -6.99
N ALA A 149 26.49 25.69 -6.36
CA ALA A 149 26.17 27.05 -6.77
C ALA A 149 27.28 27.56 -7.70
N ARG A 150 26.94 27.98 -8.93
CA ARG A 150 27.90 28.62 -9.83
C ARG A 150 27.52 30.09 -10.04
N THR A 151 28.51 30.96 -9.95
CA THR A 151 28.35 32.39 -10.27
C THR A 151 28.41 32.56 -11.80
N LEU A 152 27.34 33.03 -12.40
CA LEU A 152 27.30 33.49 -13.80
C LEU A 152 27.05 35.00 -13.78
N GLY A 153 28.08 35.81 -14.05
CA GLY A 153 27.93 37.26 -14.17
C GLY A 153 27.56 38.04 -12.90
N GLY A 154 27.62 37.42 -11.71
CA GLY A 154 27.26 38.05 -10.42
C GLY A 154 25.98 37.51 -9.79
N GLU A 155 25.23 36.66 -10.49
CA GLU A 155 24.06 35.94 -9.95
C GLU A 155 24.42 34.47 -9.69
N TYR A 156 23.91 33.93 -8.58
CA TYR A 156 24.00 32.51 -8.26
C TYR A 156 22.89 31.79 -9.02
N GLN A 157 23.20 30.74 -9.78
CA GLN A 157 22.19 29.82 -10.31
C GLN A 157 22.43 28.41 -9.77
N LEU A 158 21.35 27.78 -9.31
CA LEU A 158 21.34 26.38 -8.90
C LEU A 158 21.21 25.51 -10.16
N ILE A 159 22.23 24.69 -10.44
CA ILE A 159 22.22 23.79 -11.59
C ILE A 159 21.75 22.43 -11.10
N LYS A 160 20.56 21.99 -11.54
CA LYS A 160 20.06 20.64 -11.33
C LYS A 160 20.77 19.71 -12.32
N ARG A 161 21.36 18.62 -11.85
CA ARG A 161 21.83 17.51 -12.69
C ARG A 161 20.92 16.32 -12.50
#